data_AF-A0A8S3YB44-F1
#
_entry.id   AF-A0A8S3YB44-F1
#
_cell.length_a   1.000
_cell.length_b   1.000
_cell.length_c   1.000
_cell.angle_alpha   90.00
_cell.angle_beta   90.00
_cell.angle_gamma   90.00
#
_symmetry.space_group_name_H-M   'P 1'
#
loop_
_entity.id
_entity.type
_entity.pdbx_description
1 polymer ?
#
loop_
_entity_poly.entity_id
_entity_poly.type
_entity_poly.pdbx_seq_one_letter_code
_entity_poly.pdbx_strand_id
1 'polypeptide(L)'
;MLVTYLGASRDLCETDSILFGATLAVCRIIGAKLPVAGRATQKSSAIPAWRKRIEDRIAKARALIGRLTSFRSGNNRPKIIRSVRMAFAGTNISLFQPDITQKLMERIDDLKQKIAAWRKRIRRFSERSRRFNQNRLFQSDQKRLYKSLERPEVCGAGPGPDQADTVAFWRGLWSEPVNQCEGPWMEVVASQSASVTPMDPVTITPEDVAEAVRRAPNWKSPGLDGLHHYWLKGFVVCHAVLARQFQEALDQKSLPSLFTTGITHLVPKDQDTTDPSKYRPITCLPTIYKTLTSI
;
A
#
# COMPACT_ATOMS: atom_id res chain seq x y z
N MET A 1 0.16 -30.64 15.01
CA MET A 1 1.45 -29.93 14.97
C MET A 1 1.41 -28.63 15.77
N LEU A 2 0.62 -27.61 15.38
CA LEU A 2 0.57 -26.32 16.11
C LEU A 2 0.27 -26.47 17.61
N VAL A 3 -0.73 -27.28 17.98
CA VAL A 3 -1.09 -27.56 19.38
C VAL A 3 0.12 -28.10 20.18
N THR A 4 0.89 -29.00 19.58
CA THR A 4 2.07 -29.61 20.20
C THR A 4 3.16 -28.57 20.48
N TYR A 5 3.43 -27.70 19.50
CA TYR A 5 4.42 -26.62 19.67
C TYR A 5 3.96 -25.59 20.70
N LEU A 6 2.69 -25.19 20.66
CA LEU A 6 2.12 -24.25 21.63
C LEU A 6 2.10 -24.81 23.06
N GLY A 7 1.82 -26.10 23.23
CA GLY A 7 1.87 -26.76 24.54
C GLY A 7 3.28 -26.83 25.14
N ALA A 8 4.32 -26.77 24.31
CA ALA A 8 5.71 -26.73 24.75
C ALA A 8 6.26 -25.30 24.92
N SER A 9 5.46 -24.27 24.58
CA SER A 9 5.88 -22.87 24.62
C SER A 9 6.05 -22.38 26.06
N ARG A 10 7.25 -21.87 26.36
CA ARG A 10 7.64 -21.44 27.70
C ARG A 10 7.21 -20.01 27.98
N ASP A 11 7.39 -19.12 27.01
CA ASP A 11 7.16 -17.69 27.16
C ASP A 11 6.44 -17.06 25.96
N LEU A 12 6.13 -15.77 26.09
CA LEU A 12 5.44 -15.00 25.06
C LEU A 12 6.24 -14.89 23.75
N CYS A 13 7.58 -14.85 23.80
CA CYS A 13 8.44 -14.74 22.62
C CYS A 13 8.44 -16.04 21.80
N GLU A 14 8.50 -17.19 22.47
CA GLU A 14 8.36 -18.50 21.84
C GLU A 14 6.98 -18.64 21.20
N THR A 15 5.91 -18.26 21.93
CA THR A 15 4.55 -18.29 21.39
C THR A 15 4.42 -17.41 20.15
N ASP A 16 4.95 -16.19 20.19
CA ASP A 16 4.99 -15.28 19.03
C ASP A 16 5.66 -15.93 17.81
N SER A 17 6.84 -16.49 18.02
CA SER A 17 7.63 -17.16 16.97
C SER A 17 6.92 -18.38 16.39
N ILE A 18 6.28 -19.19 17.25
CA ILE A 18 5.49 -20.36 16.83
C ILE A 18 4.30 -19.92 15.99
N LEU A 19 3.57 -18.89 16.43
CA LEU A 19 2.42 -18.35 15.71
C LEU A 19 2.85 -17.78 14.36
N PHE A 20 3.93 -16.99 14.32
CA PHE A 20 4.47 -16.47 13.08
C PHE A 20 4.88 -17.59 12.12
N GLY A 21 5.60 -18.61 12.62
CA GLY A 21 5.94 -19.81 11.84
C GLY A 21 4.70 -20.53 11.29
N ALA A 22 3.63 -20.64 12.08
CA ALA A 22 2.37 -21.22 11.63
C ALA A 22 1.71 -20.39 10.51
N THR A 23 1.73 -19.05 10.61
CA THR A 23 1.23 -18.19 9.52
C THR A 23 1.99 -18.41 8.22
N LEU A 24 3.32 -18.52 8.30
CA LEU A 24 4.18 -18.75 7.13
C LEU A 24 3.90 -20.12 6.51
N ALA A 25 3.72 -21.16 7.34
CA ALA A 25 3.38 -22.50 6.88
C ALA A 25 2.04 -22.51 6.13
N VAL A 26 1.00 -21.88 6.69
CA VAL A 26 -0.31 -21.76 6.02
C VAL A 26 -0.17 -21.00 4.70
N CYS A 27 0.54 -19.87 4.69
CA CYS A 27 0.77 -19.07 3.49
C CYS A 27 1.47 -19.87 2.38
N ARG A 28 2.45 -20.71 2.74
CA ARG A 28 3.14 -21.58 1.78
C ARG A 28 2.20 -22.65 1.22
N ILE A 29 1.40 -23.29 2.06
CA ILE A 29 0.45 -24.35 1.64
C ILE A 29 -0.58 -23.79 0.65
N ILE A 30 -1.11 -22.59 0.89
CA ILE A 30 -2.11 -21.96 0.01
C ILE A 30 -1.49 -21.26 -1.21
N GLY A 31 -0.16 -21.29 -1.36
CA GLY A 31 0.55 -20.60 -2.45
C GLY A 31 0.46 -19.07 -2.39
N ALA A 32 0.23 -18.48 -1.20
CA ALA A 32 0.21 -17.04 -1.02
C ALA A 32 1.63 -16.47 -1.13
N LYS A 33 1.78 -15.41 -1.93
CA LYS A 33 3.06 -14.68 -2.03
C LYS A 33 3.24 -13.82 -0.78
N LEU A 34 4.16 -14.24 0.08
CA LEU A 34 4.60 -13.44 1.21
C LEU A 34 5.43 -12.25 0.70
N PRO A 35 5.19 -11.02 1.19
CA PRO A 35 6.05 -9.90 0.88
C PRO A 35 7.45 -10.18 1.45
N VAL A 36 8.47 -10.16 0.58
CA VAL A 36 9.86 -10.29 1.01
C VAL A 36 10.25 -9.01 1.75
N ALA A 37 10.71 -9.14 3.00
CA ALA A 37 11.21 -8.03 3.79
C ALA A 37 12.29 -7.27 2.99
N GLY A 38 12.18 -5.93 2.94
CA GLY A 38 13.13 -5.07 2.23
C GLY A 38 12.85 -4.82 0.75
N ARG A 39 11.83 -5.43 0.14
CA ARG A 39 11.38 -5.08 -1.22
C ARG A 39 9.98 -4.49 -1.20
N ALA A 40 9.88 -3.26 -0.69
CA ALA A 40 8.86 -2.35 -1.19
C ALA A 40 9.21 -2.00 -2.64
N THR A 41 9.05 -2.95 -3.58
CA THR A 41 9.03 -2.59 -4.98
C THR A 41 7.80 -1.71 -5.13
N GLN A 42 8.00 -0.38 -5.13
CA GLN A 42 7.09 0.51 -5.80
C GLN A 42 6.93 -0.10 -7.18
N LYS A 43 5.82 -0.81 -7.41
CA LYS A 43 5.48 -1.26 -8.75
C LYS A 43 5.30 0.03 -9.50
N SER A 44 6.33 0.44 -10.25
CA SER A 44 6.17 1.51 -11.23
C SER A 44 4.93 1.14 -12.02
N SER A 45 4.08 2.13 -12.27
CA SER A 45 2.83 1.94 -13.00
C SER A 45 3.17 1.65 -14.47
N ALA A 46 3.75 0.47 -14.71
CA ALA A 46 4.24 0.05 -16.00
C ALA A 46 3.07 0.10 -16.97
N ILE A 47 3.23 0.91 -18.02
CA ILE A 47 2.22 1.08 -19.05
C ILE A 47 1.88 -0.31 -19.60
N PRO A 48 0.61 -0.74 -19.56
CA PRO A 48 0.25 -2.07 -20.02
C PRO A 48 0.65 -2.29 -21.49
N ALA A 49 1.11 -3.49 -21.82
CA ALA A 49 1.57 -3.81 -23.18
C ALA A 49 0.51 -3.54 -24.27
N TRP A 50 -0.78 -3.72 -23.96
CA TRP A 50 -1.86 -3.39 -24.89
C TRP A 50 -1.93 -1.89 -25.21
N ARG A 51 -1.66 -1.02 -24.22
CA ARG A 51 -1.71 0.44 -24.38
C ARG A 51 -0.55 0.90 -25.24
N LYS A 52 0.67 0.43 -24.94
CA LYS A 52 1.87 0.69 -25.72
C LYS A 52 1.68 0.33 -27.20
N ARG A 53 1.14 -0.87 -27.48
CA ARG A 53 0.86 -1.31 -28.86
C ARG A 53 -0.10 -0.38 -29.63
N ILE A 54 -1.11 0.18 -28.97
CA ILE A 54 -2.06 1.10 -29.63
C ILE A 54 -1.43 2.49 -29.80
N GLU A 55 -0.68 2.97 -28.81
CA GLU A 55 0.09 4.22 -28.90
C GLU A 55 1.11 4.17 -30.04
N ASP A 56 1.82 3.05 -30.21
CA ASP A 56 2.75 2.82 -31.32
C ASP A 56 2.04 2.86 -32.68
N ARG A 57 0.83 2.30 -32.79
CA ARG A 57 0.01 2.38 -34.02
C ARG A 57 -0.40 3.81 -34.32
N ILE A 58 -0.81 4.57 -33.31
CA ILE A 58 -1.14 5.99 -33.44
C ILE A 58 0.10 6.77 -33.90
N ALA A 59 1.27 6.53 -33.31
CA ALA A 59 2.51 7.20 -33.68
C ALA A 59 2.91 6.91 -35.15
N LYS A 60 2.86 5.65 -35.56
CA LYS A 60 3.13 5.23 -36.95
C LYS A 60 2.15 5.89 -37.94
N ALA A 61 0.86 5.93 -37.61
CA ALA A 61 -0.15 6.58 -38.45
C ALA A 61 0.06 8.10 -38.56
N ARG A 62 0.39 8.79 -37.46
CA ARG A 62 0.74 10.22 -37.49
C ARG A 62 1.97 10.50 -38.37
N ALA A 63 3.02 9.68 -38.22
CA ALA A 63 4.22 9.80 -39.04
C ALA A 63 3.90 9.58 -40.54
N LEU A 64 2.99 8.67 -40.85
CA LEU A 64 2.53 8.44 -42.22
C LEU A 64 1.71 9.63 -42.74
N ILE A 65 0.77 10.17 -41.96
CA ILE A 65 0.02 11.38 -42.33
C ILE A 65 1.00 12.52 -42.64
N GLY A 66 2.01 12.75 -41.78
CA GLY A 66 3.02 13.78 -42.01
C GLY A 66 3.72 13.61 -43.36
N ARG A 67 4.14 12.38 -43.71
CA ARG A 67 4.76 12.07 -45.01
C ARG A 67 3.82 12.28 -46.20
N LEU A 68 2.56 11.87 -46.09
CA LEU A 68 1.55 12.07 -47.15
C LEU A 68 1.26 13.56 -47.36
N THR A 69 1.16 14.34 -46.28
CA THR A 69 0.99 15.79 -46.35
C THR A 69 2.20 16.48 -46.98
N SER A 70 3.43 16.07 -46.64
CA SER A 70 4.65 16.61 -47.26
C SER A 70 4.75 16.29 -48.74
N PHE A 71 4.35 15.09 -49.17
CA PHE A 71 4.29 14.75 -50.59
C PHE A 71 3.27 15.63 -51.32
N ARG A 72 2.08 15.84 -50.73
CA ARG A 72 1.05 16.75 -51.26
C ARG A 72 1.55 18.19 -51.42
N SER A 73 2.41 18.67 -50.52
CA SER A 73 3.00 20.01 -50.62
C SER A 73 4.18 20.10 -51.60
N GLY A 74 4.40 19.09 -52.45
CA GLY A 74 5.43 19.09 -53.50
C GLY A 74 6.79 18.50 -53.09
N ASN A 75 6.90 17.85 -51.92
CA ASN A 75 8.17 17.26 -51.48
C ASN A 75 8.39 15.86 -52.08
N ASN A 76 9.23 15.80 -53.11
CA ASN A 76 9.52 14.58 -53.88
C ASN A 76 10.81 13.87 -53.47
N ARG A 77 11.28 14.02 -52.23
CA ARG A 77 12.45 13.27 -51.75
C ARG A 77 12.22 11.75 -51.88
N PRO A 78 13.22 10.95 -52.33
CA PRO A 78 13.06 9.51 -52.57
C PRO A 78 12.50 8.72 -51.37
N LYS A 79 12.88 9.10 -50.14
CA LYS A 79 12.38 8.48 -48.89
C LYS A 79 10.87 8.70 -48.69
N ILE A 80 10.35 9.87 -49.07
CA ILE A 80 8.93 10.21 -48.98
C ILE A 80 8.17 9.42 -50.05
N ILE A 81 8.63 9.46 -51.30
CA ILE A 81 8.03 8.69 -52.41
C ILE A 81 7.94 7.20 -52.06
N ARG A 82 9.02 6.59 -51.54
CA ARG A 82 9.02 5.20 -51.08
C ARG A 82 7.96 4.95 -49.99
N SER A 83 7.82 5.87 -49.05
CA SER A 83 6.82 5.78 -47.98
C SER A 83 5.40 5.90 -48.50
N VAL A 84 5.15 6.76 -49.50
CA VAL A 84 3.85 6.89 -50.16
C VAL A 84 3.53 5.63 -50.97
N ARG A 85 4.47 5.08 -51.75
CA ARG A 85 4.28 3.79 -52.44
C ARG A 85 3.91 2.68 -51.47
N MET A 86 4.61 2.58 -50.34
CA MET A 86 4.29 1.58 -49.31
C MET A 86 2.92 1.81 -48.66
N ALA A 87 2.45 3.06 -48.56
CA ALA A 87 1.14 3.37 -48.00
C ALA A 87 -0.03 2.89 -48.87
N PHE A 88 0.22 2.78 -50.17
CA PHE A 88 -0.68 2.31 -51.23
C PHE A 88 -0.25 0.93 -51.79
N ALA A 89 0.69 0.23 -51.13
CA ALA A 89 1.12 -1.09 -51.58
C ALA A 89 -0.07 -2.06 -51.56
N GLY A 90 -0.28 -2.77 -52.66
CA GLY A 90 -1.45 -3.64 -52.86
C GLY A 90 -2.72 -2.94 -53.33
N THR A 91 -2.68 -1.62 -53.57
CA THR A 91 -3.73 -0.90 -54.30
C THR A 91 -3.21 -0.55 -55.70
N ASN A 92 -4.06 -0.65 -56.74
CA ASN A 92 -3.69 -0.36 -58.13
C ASN A 92 -3.55 1.15 -58.42
N ILE A 93 -3.01 1.92 -57.48
CA ILE A 93 -2.90 3.37 -57.53
C ILE A 93 -1.49 3.75 -57.97
N SER A 94 -1.38 4.46 -59.10
CA SER A 94 -0.11 5.02 -59.56
C SER A 94 0.06 6.45 -59.04
N LEU A 95 1.28 6.79 -58.64
CA LEU A 95 1.61 8.11 -58.07
C LEU A 95 1.51 9.27 -59.06
N PHE A 96 1.40 8.98 -60.35
CA PHE A 96 1.35 9.98 -61.42
C PHE A 96 -0.04 10.07 -62.08
N GLN A 97 -1.07 9.47 -61.47
CA GLN A 97 -2.45 9.63 -61.92
C GLN A 97 -2.99 11.02 -61.56
N PRO A 98 -3.88 11.61 -62.39
CA PRO A 98 -4.46 12.92 -62.12
C PRO A 98 -5.31 12.96 -60.82
N ASP A 99 -5.82 11.80 -60.37
CA ASP A 99 -6.65 11.66 -59.18
C ASP A 99 -5.88 11.40 -57.87
N ILE A 100 -4.54 11.39 -57.92
CA ILE A 100 -3.69 11.05 -56.76
C ILE A 100 -3.93 11.98 -55.57
N THR A 101 -4.21 13.26 -55.81
CA THR A 101 -4.46 14.26 -54.76
C THR A 101 -5.71 13.90 -53.94
N GLN A 102 -6.78 13.44 -54.61
CA GLN A 102 -8.00 13.02 -53.94
C GLN A 102 -7.77 11.74 -53.14
N LYS A 103 -7.15 10.72 -53.75
CA LYS A 103 -6.79 9.46 -53.09
C LYS A 103 -5.88 9.66 -51.87
N LEU A 104 -4.98 10.64 -51.93
CA LEU A 104 -4.15 11.04 -50.78
C LEU A 104 -4.98 11.64 -49.65
N MET A 105 -5.98 12.48 -49.95
CA MET A 105 -6.87 13.05 -48.95
C MET A 105 -7.74 11.99 -48.28
N GLU A 106 -8.34 11.09 -49.06
CA GLU A 106 -9.10 9.95 -48.55
C GLU A 106 -8.24 9.09 -47.62
N ARG A 107 -7.01 8.78 -48.03
CA ARG A 107 -6.08 8.01 -47.20
C ARG A 107 -5.67 8.72 -45.92
N ILE A 108 -5.49 10.05 -45.97
CA ILE A 108 -5.22 10.85 -44.77
C ILE A 108 -6.42 10.83 -43.83
N ASP A 109 -7.64 10.96 -44.37
CA ASP A 109 -8.86 10.94 -43.56
C ASP A 109 -9.10 9.57 -42.90
N ASP A 110 -8.95 8.48 -43.65
CA ASP A 110 -8.94 7.11 -43.12
C ASP A 110 -8.00 6.94 -41.92
N LEU A 111 -6.78 7.48 -42.03
CA LEU A 111 -5.79 7.40 -40.95
C LEU A 111 -6.19 8.27 -39.75
N LYS A 112 -6.79 9.45 -39.97
CA LYS A 112 -7.35 10.29 -38.90
C LYS A 112 -8.50 9.58 -38.18
N GLN A 113 -9.42 8.97 -38.92
CA GLN A 113 -10.53 8.18 -38.36
C GLN A 113 -10.00 6.99 -37.54
N LYS A 114 -9.01 6.25 -38.04
CA LYS A 114 -8.35 5.16 -37.31
C LYS A 114 -7.67 5.65 -36.02
N ILE A 115 -6.97 6.79 -36.06
CA ILE A 115 -6.37 7.40 -34.86
C ILE A 115 -7.47 7.75 -33.83
N ALA A 116 -8.59 8.34 -34.27
CA ALA A 116 -9.70 8.66 -33.38
C ALA A 116 -10.30 7.39 -32.74
N ALA A 117 -10.51 6.33 -33.53
CA ALA A 117 -11.01 5.04 -33.04
C ALA A 117 -10.03 4.40 -32.03
N TRP A 118 -8.73 4.43 -32.31
CA TRP A 118 -7.69 3.91 -31.39
C TRP A 118 -7.61 4.71 -30.08
N ARG A 119 -7.70 6.04 -30.13
CA ARG A 119 -7.78 6.89 -28.94
C ARG A 119 -9.01 6.57 -28.09
N LYS A 120 -10.18 6.41 -28.73
CA LYS A 120 -11.43 6.02 -28.05
C LYS A 120 -11.31 4.64 -27.40
N ARG A 121 -10.61 3.70 -28.05
CA ARG A 121 -10.31 2.38 -27.49
C ARG A 121 -9.42 2.45 -26.26
N ILE A 122 -8.35 3.26 -26.28
CA ILE A 122 -7.51 3.51 -25.10
C ILE A 122 -8.36 4.06 -23.96
N ARG A 123 -9.16 5.10 -24.22
CA ARG A 123 -10.01 5.73 -23.20
C ARG A 123 -10.94 4.71 -22.54
N ARG A 124 -11.69 3.96 -23.35
CA ARG A 124 -12.64 2.94 -22.87
C ARG A 124 -11.97 1.88 -22.01
N PHE A 125 -10.80 1.38 -22.43
CA PHE A 125 -10.09 0.34 -21.69
C PHE A 125 -9.49 0.88 -20.39
N SER A 126 -8.93 2.09 -20.41
CA SER A 126 -8.42 2.75 -19.21
C SER A 126 -9.54 3.03 -18.20
N GLU A 127 -10.69 3.52 -18.65
CA GLU A 127 -11.87 3.73 -17.81
C GLU A 127 -12.37 2.42 -17.20
N ARG A 128 -12.47 1.35 -18.01
CA ARG A 128 -12.86 0.02 -17.53
C ARG A 128 -11.91 -0.49 -16.44
N SER A 129 -10.60 -0.41 -16.67
CA SER A 129 -9.59 -0.83 -15.70
C SER A 129 -9.65 0.01 -14.42
N ARG A 130 -9.83 1.33 -14.55
CA ARG A 130 -10.00 2.23 -13.41
C ARG A 130 -11.22 1.86 -12.58
N ARG A 131 -12.39 1.70 -13.22
CA ARG A 131 -13.64 1.29 -12.56
C ARG A 131 -13.51 -0.07 -11.87
N PHE A 132 -12.91 -1.05 -12.53
CA PHE A 132 -12.65 -2.37 -11.95
C PHE A 132 -11.79 -2.25 -10.67
N ASN A 133 -10.70 -1.49 -10.73
CA ASN A 133 -9.83 -1.29 -9.57
C ASN A 133 -10.53 -0.53 -8.44
N GLN A 134 -11.31 0.51 -8.76
CA GLN A 134 -12.09 1.28 -7.78
C GLN A 134 -13.17 0.42 -7.13
N ASN A 135 -13.91 -0.39 -7.89
CA ASN A 135 -14.95 -1.29 -7.35
C ASN A 135 -14.34 -2.37 -6.47
N ARG A 136 -13.21 -2.96 -6.88
CA ARG A 136 -12.48 -3.93 -6.05
C ARG A 136 -12.01 -3.29 -4.75
N LEU A 137 -11.46 -2.06 -4.83
CA LEU A 137 -11.03 -1.32 -3.65
C LEU A 137 -12.21 -0.96 -2.75
N PHE A 138 -13.36 -0.57 -3.32
CA PHE A 138 -14.58 -0.32 -2.57
C PHE A 138 -15.05 -1.56 -1.81
N GLN A 139 -15.03 -2.74 -2.42
CA GLN A 139 -15.42 -3.98 -1.75
C GLN A 139 -14.44 -4.38 -0.64
N SER A 140 -13.13 -4.17 -0.84
CA SER A 140 -12.11 -4.58 0.14
C SER A 140 -11.83 -3.54 1.24
N ASP A 141 -11.81 -2.25 0.89
CA ASP A 141 -11.39 -1.13 1.75
C ASP A 141 -11.99 0.20 1.25
N GLN A 142 -13.26 0.43 1.61
CA GLN A 142 -14.01 1.64 1.26
C GLN A 142 -13.29 2.93 1.69
N LYS A 143 -12.73 2.93 2.91
CA LYS A 143 -12.06 4.11 3.49
C LYS A 143 -10.89 4.54 2.62
N ARG A 144 -10.10 3.60 2.11
CA ARG A 144 -8.97 3.91 1.23
C ARG A 144 -9.42 4.47 -0.12
N LEU A 145 -10.55 4.00 -0.68
CA LEU A 145 -11.09 4.59 -1.90
C LEU A 145 -11.50 6.05 -1.68
N TYR A 146 -12.29 6.35 -0.65
CA TYR A 146 -12.73 7.71 -0.37
C TYR A 146 -11.56 8.65 -0.13
N LYS A 147 -10.57 8.24 0.67
CA LYS A 147 -9.32 9.01 0.85
C LYS A 147 -8.63 9.33 -0.48
N SER A 148 -8.56 8.36 -1.39
CA SER A 148 -7.94 8.57 -2.71
C SER A 148 -8.71 9.52 -3.63
N LEU A 149 -10.03 9.66 -3.42
CA LEU A 149 -10.89 10.56 -4.18
C LEU A 149 -10.87 11.99 -3.59
N GLU A 150 -10.87 12.11 -2.27
CA GLU A 150 -10.86 13.39 -1.54
C GLU A 150 -9.48 14.07 -1.53
N ARG A 151 -8.40 13.28 -1.47
CA ARG A 151 -7.03 13.78 -1.31
C ARG A 151 -6.08 13.14 -2.34
N PRO A 152 -6.21 13.48 -3.64
CA PRO A 152 -5.34 12.91 -4.67
C PRO A 152 -3.86 13.27 -4.48
N GLU A 153 -3.56 14.42 -3.86
CA GLU A 153 -2.21 14.97 -3.72
C GLU A 153 -1.45 14.47 -2.50
N VAL A 154 -2.14 14.13 -1.39
CA VAL A 154 -1.51 13.56 -0.17
C VAL A 154 -0.91 12.17 -0.43
N CYS A 155 -1.27 11.55 -1.56
CA CYS A 155 -0.72 10.26 -2.00
C CYS A 155 0.39 10.40 -3.06
N GLY A 156 0.86 11.61 -3.37
CA GLY A 156 1.72 11.88 -4.52
C GLY A 156 3.10 12.42 -4.17
N ALA A 157 4.12 11.58 -4.36
CA ALA A 157 5.43 11.84 -5.00
C ALA A 157 6.18 13.18 -4.79
N GLY A 158 5.87 13.97 -3.77
CA GLY A 158 6.75 15.04 -3.30
C GLY A 158 8.01 14.46 -2.68
N PRO A 159 9.14 15.19 -2.70
CA PRO A 159 10.28 14.81 -1.88
C PRO A 159 9.84 14.81 -0.41
N GLY A 160 9.98 13.66 0.27
CA GLY A 160 9.78 13.58 1.71
C GLY A 160 10.83 14.40 2.46
N PRO A 161 10.67 14.56 3.79
CA PRO A 161 11.67 15.25 4.58
C PRO A 161 12.97 14.44 4.56
N ASP A 162 14.10 15.10 4.73
CA ASP A 162 15.37 14.38 4.86
C ASP A 162 15.32 13.42 6.06
N GLN A 163 15.88 12.22 5.87
CA GLN A 163 15.81 11.18 6.90
C GLN A 163 16.59 11.57 8.16
N ALA A 164 17.75 12.21 8.01
CA ALA A 164 18.58 12.63 9.13
C ALA A 164 17.90 13.77 9.90
N ASP A 165 17.39 14.77 9.19
CA ASP A 165 16.65 15.90 9.78
C ASP A 165 15.41 15.41 10.56
N THR A 166 14.70 14.43 9.98
CA THR A 166 13.53 13.83 10.61
C THR A 166 13.88 13.09 11.89
N VAL A 167 14.94 12.28 11.87
CA VAL A 167 15.40 11.55 13.05
C VAL A 167 15.89 12.51 14.12
N ALA A 168 16.65 13.54 13.76
CA ALA A 168 17.15 14.55 14.70
C ALA A 168 16.00 15.27 15.40
N PHE A 169 15.01 15.75 14.65
CA PHE A 169 13.83 16.44 15.19
C PHE A 169 13.08 15.57 16.21
N TRP A 170 12.70 14.34 15.86
CA TRP A 170 11.91 13.48 16.75
C TRP A 170 12.74 12.94 17.93
N ARG A 171 14.04 12.71 17.74
CA ARG A 171 14.94 12.29 18.83
C ARG A 171 15.07 13.39 19.88
N GLY A 172 15.23 14.64 19.47
CA GLY A 172 15.28 15.77 20.40
C GLY A 172 14.03 15.86 21.27
N LEU A 173 12.85 15.59 20.70
CA LEU A 173 11.59 15.62 21.45
C LEU A 173 11.38 14.46 22.42
N TRP A 174 11.92 13.27 22.13
CA TRP A 174 11.54 12.03 22.81
C TRP A 174 12.64 11.33 23.58
N SER A 175 13.89 11.53 23.20
CA SER A 175 15.04 10.81 23.78
C SER A 175 15.85 11.69 24.72
N GLU A 176 15.68 13.01 24.68
CA GLU A 176 16.36 13.91 25.61
C GLU A 176 15.64 13.89 26.97
N PRO A 177 16.33 13.50 28.05
CA PRO A 177 15.74 13.49 29.38
C PRO A 177 15.45 14.93 29.81
N VAL A 178 14.17 15.26 29.96
CA VAL A 178 13.75 16.53 30.55
C VAL A 178 13.65 16.34 32.05
N ASN A 179 14.38 17.14 32.82
CA ASN A 179 14.20 17.21 34.27
C ASN A 179 12.81 17.82 34.56
N GLN A 180 11.84 16.96 34.83
CA GLN A 180 10.52 17.38 35.28
C GLN A 180 10.59 17.58 36.80
N CYS A 181 10.49 18.83 37.26
CA CYS A 181 10.33 19.07 38.69
C CYS A 181 8.92 18.65 39.13
N GLU A 182 8.86 17.89 40.22
CA GLU A 182 7.60 17.52 40.85
C GLU A 182 6.84 18.78 41.28
N GLY A 183 5.68 19.03 40.66
CA GLY A 183 4.87 20.22 40.95
C GLY A 183 3.88 20.00 42.10
N PRO A 184 3.43 21.07 42.79
CA PRO A 184 2.46 20.97 43.90
C PRO A 184 1.14 20.27 43.52
N TRP A 185 0.79 20.26 42.24
CA TRP A 185 -0.40 19.58 41.74
C TRP A 185 -0.37 18.06 41.93
N MET A 186 0.81 17.43 42.06
CA MET A 186 0.89 15.98 42.31
C MET A 186 0.41 15.61 43.71
N GLU A 187 0.67 16.43 44.72
CA GLU A 187 0.11 16.25 46.07
C GLU A 187 -1.41 16.41 46.07
N VAL A 188 -1.92 17.35 45.28
CA VAL A 188 -3.36 17.54 45.08
C VAL A 188 -3.98 16.30 44.42
N VAL A 189 -3.36 15.75 43.37
CA VAL A 189 -3.84 14.53 42.72
C VAL A 189 -3.75 13.34 43.67
N ALA A 190 -2.67 13.19 44.43
CA ALA A 190 -2.51 12.10 45.40
C ALA A 190 -3.58 12.14 46.50
N SER A 191 -3.86 13.33 47.05
CA SER A 191 -4.91 13.52 48.06
C SER A 191 -6.32 13.27 47.50
N GLN A 192 -6.61 13.72 46.28
CA GLN A 192 -7.87 13.43 45.59
C GLN A 192 -8.03 11.94 45.26
N SER A 193 -6.93 11.23 45.02
CA SER A 193 -6.91 9.81 44.68
C SER A 193 -6.91 8.90 45.92
N ALA A 194 -6.74 9.45 47.12
CA ALA A 194 -6.61 8.66 48.36
C ALA A 194 -7.86 7.84 48.71
N SER A 195 -9.04 8.27 48.22
CA SER A 195 -10.31 7.56 48.40
C SER A 195 -10.60 6.52 47.31
N VAL A 196 -9.75 6.43 46.28
CA VAL A 196 -9.94 5.48 45.17
C VAL A 196 -9.58 4.08 45.65
N THR A 197 -10.56 3.18 45.63
CA THR A 197 -10.34 1.78 45.96
C THR A 197 -9.38 1.14 44.95
N PRO A 198 -8.36 0.40 45.40
CA PRO A 198 -7.51 -0.38 44.51
C PRO A 198 -8.33 -1.30 43.61
N MET A 199 -7.89 -1.46 42.38
CA MET A 199 -8.52 -2.39 41.44
C MET A 199 -8.43 -3.83 41.98
N ASP A 200 -9.52 -4.59 41.83
CA ASP A 200 -9.55 -6.00 42.18
C ASP A 200 -8.51 -6.80 41.37
N PRO A 201 -7.98 -7.92 41.91
CA PRO A 201 -7.06 -8.78 41.18
C PRO A 201 -7.65 -9.23 39.84
N VAL A 202 -6.92 -8.95 38.76
CA VAL A 202 -7.32 -9.38 37.41
C VAL A 202 -6.87 -10.82 37.20
N THR A 203 -7.83 -11.66 36.79
CA THR A 203 -7.54 -13.01 36.29
C THR A 203 -7.87 -13.07 34.81
N ILE A 204 -6.86 -13.29 33.98
CA ILE A 204 -7.02 -13.40 32.53
C ILE A 204 -7.43 -14.83 32.16
N THR A 205 -8.57 -14.95 31.51
CA THR A 205 -9.12 -16.23 31.03
C THR A 205 -8.92 -16.41 29.52
N PRO A 206 -8.99 -17.65 29.00
CA PRO A 206 -9.01 -17.89 27.55
C PRO A 206 -10.15 -17.15 26.85
N GLU A 207 -11.30 -16.98 27.53
CA GLU A 207 -12.46 -16.25 27.03
C GLU A 207 -12.17 -14.77 26.83
N ASP A 208 -11.42 -14.14 27.73
CA ASP A 208 -10.98 -12.74 27.61
C ASP A 208 -10.11 -12.54 26.37
N VAL A 209 -9.16 -13.46 26.16
CA VAL A 209 -8.31 -13.45 24.96
C VAL A 209 -9.15 -13.65 23.70
N ALA A 210 -10.09 -14.60 23.71
CA ALA A 210 -10.96 -14.85 22.57
C ALA A 210 -11.82 -13.62 22.23
N GLU A 211 -12.36 -12.93 23.23
CA GLU A 211 -13.18 -11.73 23.04
C GLU A 211 -12.34 -10.54 22.54
N ALA A 212 -11.17 -10.32 23.12
CA ALA A 212 -10.21 -9.30 22.68
C ALA A 212 -9.81 -9.50 21.21
N VAL A 213 -9.42 -10.73 20.85
CA VAL A 213 -9.08 -11.12 19.48
C VAL A 213 -10.27 -10.94 18.54
N ARG A 214 -11.48 -11.32 18.95
CA ARG A 214 -12.71 -11.21 18.15
C ARG A 214 -13.03 -9.75 17.79
N ARG A 215 -12.95 -8.83 18.77
CA ARG A 215 -13.22 -7.39 18.59
C ARG A 215 -12.21 -6.71 17.67
N ALA A 216 -10.96 -7.17 17.65
CA ALA A 216 -9.91 -6.55 16.87
C ALA A 216 -10.13 -6.69 15.34
N PRO A 217 -9.89 -5.64 14.53
CA PRO A 217 -9.93 -5.75 13.07
C PRO A 217 -8.87 -6.72 12.53
N ASN A 218 -9.26 -7.60 11.60
CA ASN A 218 -8.39 -8.65 11.03
C ASN A 218 -7.03 -8.14 10.56
N TRP A 219 -7.03 -7.03 9.82
CA TRP A 219 -5.85 -6.47 9.16
C TRP A 219 -5.28 -5.25 9.87
N LYS A 220 -5.46 -5.14 11.19
CA LYS A 220 -4.76 -4.12 12.00
C LYS A 220 -3.25 -4.29 11.80
N SER A 221 -2.53 -3.19 11.62
CA SER A 221 -1.08 -3.21 11.34
C SER A 221 -0.32 -3.98 12.43
N PRO A 222 0.58 -4.90 12.06
CA PRO A 222 1.39 -5.65 13.02
C PRO A 222 2.50 -4.77 13.57
N GLY A 223 3.14 -5.22 14.64
CA GLY A 223 4.40 -4.64 15.11
C GLY A 223 5.59 -5.38 14.52
N LEU A 224 6.65 -5.51 15.32
CA LEU A 224 7.84 -6.31 14.96
C LEU A 224 7.54 -7.81 14.83
N ASP A 225 6.44 -8.29 15.43
CA ASP A 225 5.96 -9.67 15.33
C ASP A 225 5.45 -10.05 13.92
N GLY A 226 5.10 -9.07 13.09
CA GLY A 226 4.55 -9.32 11.76
C GLY A 226 3.18 -10.03 11.76
N LEU A 227 2.57 -10.25 12.93
CA LEU A 227 1.32 -10.97 13.09
C LEU A 227 0.11 -10.06 12.95
N HIS A 228 -0.88 -10.48 12.17
CA HIS A 228 -2.19 -9.85 12.09
C HIS A 228 -3.21 -10.58 12.98
N HIS A 229 -4.19 -9.84 13.53
CA HIS A 229 -5.27 -10.42 14.32
C HIS A 229 -6.10 -11.45 13.54
N TYR A 230 -6.10 -11.36 12.20
CA TYR A 230 -6.64 -12.41 11.32
C TYR A 230 -6.14 -13.81 11.71
N TRP A 231 -4.85 -13.95 11.98
CA TRP A 231 -4.24 -15.22 12.34
C TRP A 231 -4.61 -15.65 13.75
N LEU A 232 -4.63 -14.73 14.71
CA LEU A 232 -5.07 -15.03 16.08
C LEU A 232 -6.54 -15.49 16.13
N LYS A 233 -7.40 -14.97 15.24
CA LYS A 233 -8.78 -15.45 15.08
C LYS A 233 -8.86 -16.87 14.51
N GLY A 234 -7.95 -17.20 13.59
CA GLY A 234 -7.89 -18.53 12.99
C GLY A 234 -7.24 -19.58 13.90
N PHE A 235 -6.27 -19.18 14.72
CA PHE A 235 -5.51 -20.05 15.61
C PHE A 235 -6.10 -20.09 17.01
N VAL A 236 -7.38 -20.43 17.13
CA VAL A 236 -8.11 -20.47 18.42
C VAL A 236 -7.39 -21.29 19.50
N VAL A 237 -6.64 -22.33 19.10
CA VAL A 237 -5.83 -23.16 19.99
C VAL A 237 -4.76 -22.39 20.77
N CYS A 238 -4.38 -21.17 20.36
CA CYS A 238 -3.40 -20.36 21.09
C CYS A 238 -4.01 -19.53 22.23
N HIS A 239 -5.33 -19.36 22.28
CA HIS A 239 -5.97 -18.46 23.25
C HIS A 239 -5.71 -18.89 24.69
N ALA A 240 -5.77 -20.20 24.96
CA ALA A 240 -5.47 -20.74 26.29
C ALA A 240 -3.99 -20.53 26.71
N VAL A 241 -3.06 -20.70 25.76
CA VAL A 241 -1.62 -20.49 26.03
C VAL A 241 -1.34 -19.00 26.26
N LEU A 242 -1.92 -18.12 25.44
CA LEU A 242 -1.80 -16.67 25.61
C LEU A 242 -2.39 -16.21 26.94
N ALA A 243 -3.56 -16.70 27.35
CA ALA A 243 -4.17 -16.33 28.63
C ALA A 243 -3.25 -16.67 29.80
N ARG A 244 -2.71 -17.89 29.84
CA ARG A 244 -1.73 -18.31 30.86
C ARG A 244 -0.50 -17.38 30.86
N GLN A 245 0.10 -17.14 29.71
CA GLN A 245 1.32 -16.34 29.61
C GLN A 245 1.08 -14.85 29.88
N PHE A 246 -0.12 -14.34 29.58
CA PHE A 246 -0.56 -13.00 29.95
C PHE A 246 -0.71 -12.86 31.46
N GLN A 247 -1.33 -13.85 32.12
CA GLN A 247 -1.40 -13.88 33.58
C GLN A 247 -0.01 -13.93 34.21
N GLU A 248 0.87 -14.80 33.72
CA GLU A 248 2.26 -14.89 34.20
C GLU A 248 3.01 -13.55 34.05
N ALA A 249 2.82 -12.84 32.94
CA ALA A 249 3.41 -11.52 32.72
C ALA A 249 2.87 -10.45 33.69
N LEU A 250 1.57 -10.49 34.00
CA LEU A 250 0.96 -9.62 35.00
C LEU A 250 1.50 -9.90 36.41
N ASP A 251 1.53 -11.17 36.80
CA ASP A 251 1.98 -11.61 38.13
C ASP A 251 3.46 -11.27 38.36
N GLN A 252 4.30 -11.48 37.33
CA GLN A 252 5.73 -11.16 37.36
C GLN A 252 6.01 -9.66 37.15
N LYS A 253 5.00 -8.88 36.75
CA LYS A 253 5.13 -7.45 36.38
C LYS A 253 6.23 -7.21 35.35
N SER A 254 6.37 -8.14 34.41
CA SER A 254 7.46 -8.15 33.44
C SER A 254 6.96 -8.60 32.07
N LEU A 255 7.41 -7.91 31.03
CA LEU A 255 7.13 -8.23 29.64
C LEU A 255 8.44 -8.29 28.85
N PRO A 256 8.57 -9.19 27.87
CA PRO A 256 9.74 -9.21 27.02
C PRO A 256 9.88 -7.91 26.22
N SER A 257 11.12 -7.44 26.02
CA SER A 257 11.41 -6.18 25.34
C SER A 257 10.80 -6.09 23.93
N LEU A 258 10.66 -7.23 23.24
CA LEU A 258 9.98 -7.31 21.94
C LEU A 258 8.57 -6.70 21.99
N PHE A 259 7.82 -6.94 23.07
CA PHE A 259 6.42 -6.55 23.23
C PHE A 259 6.25 -5.07 23.54
N THR A 260 7.28 -4.44 24.10
CA THR A 260 7.33 -3.00 24.35
C THR A 260 8.06 -2.22 23.25
N THR A 261 8.58 -2.91 22.23
CA THR A 261 9.24 -2.29 21.07
C THR A 261 8.28 -2.21 19.89
N GLY A 262 8.11 -1.01 19.33
CA GLY A 262 7.22 -0.77 18.19
C GLY A 262 7.92 -0.26 16.94
N ILE A 263 7.22 -0.39 15.80
CA ILE A 263 7.64 0.23 14.53
C ILE A 263 6.91 1.57 14.40
N THR A 264 7.64 2.68 14.32
CA THR A 264 7.06 4.02 14.16
C THR A 264 6.95 4.39 12.69
N HIS A 265 5.73 4.67 12.24
CA HIS A 265 5.44 5.22 10.93
C HIS A 265 5.12 6.71 11.03
N LEU A 266 5.74 7.53 10.19
CA LEU A 266 5.44 8.95 10.11
C LEU A 266 4.35 9.21 9.07
N VAL A 267 3.24 9.82 9.50
CA VAL A 267 2.10 10.13 8.64
C VAL A 267 1.96 11.65 8.51
N PRO A 268 1.97 12.23 7.30
CA PRO A 268 1.87 13.67 7.12
C PRO A 268 0.51 14.21 7.62
N LYS A 269 0.53 15.38 8.27
CA LYS A 269 -0.66 16.09 8.76
C LYS A 269 -1.39 16.80 7.62
N ASP A 270 -0.63 17.42 6.73
CA ASP A 270 -1.11 18.25 5.63
C ASP A 270 -0.33 17.95 4.34
N GLN A 271 -0.39 18.86 3.36
CA GLN A 271 0.28 18.71 2.07
C GLN A 271 1.76 19.08 2.11
N ASP A 272 2.24 19.74 3.16
CA ASP A 272 3.65 20.09 3.29
C ASP A 272 4.41 18.88 3.82
N THR A 273 5.04 18.18 2.88
CA THR A 273 5.73 16.92 3.13
C THR A 273 7.20 17.12 3.47
N THR A 274 7.72 18.34 3.51
CA THR A 274 9.15 18.62 3.68
C THR A 274 9.56 18.90 5.13
N ASP A 275 8.64 19.38 5.97
CA ASP A 275 8.89 19.69 7.38
C ASP A 275 8.65 18.46 8.28
N PRO A 276 9.66 17.96 9.02
CA PRO A 276 9.50 16.85 9.97
C PRO A 276 8.43 17.07 11.05
N SER A 277 8.18 18.31 11.47
CA SER A 277 7.21 18.65 12.53
C SER A 277 5.75 18.44 12.10
N LYS A 278 5.53 18.43 10.78
CA LYS A 278 4.22 18.21 10.15
C LYS A 278 3.89 16.74 9.99
N TYR A 279 4.68 15.83 10.54
CA TYR A 279 4.34 14.42 10.62
C TYR A 279 3.73 14.07 11.98
N ARG A 280 2.85 13.05 11.98
CA ARG A 280 2.37 12.38 13.19
C ARG A 280 3.07 11.04 13.26
N PRO A 281 3.82 10.75 14.32
CA PRO A 281 4.35 9.43 14.53
C PRO A 281 3.23 8.50 15.02
N ILE A 282 3.11 7.35 14.37
CA ILE A 282 2.18 6.29 14.72
C ILE A 282 2.98 5.03 14.97
N THR A 283 3.09 4.65 16.24
CA THR A 283 3.84 3.46 16.66
C THR A 283 2.95 2.22 16.60
N CYS A 284 3.37 1.24 15.81
CA CYS A 284 2.74 -0.07 15.72
C CYS A 284 3.47 -1.05 16.65
N LEU A 285 2.84 -1.37 17.78
CA LEU A 285 3.30 -2.40 18.72
C LEU A 285 2.94 -3.82 18.25
N PRO A 286 3.54 -4.88 18.80
CA PRO A 286 3.16 -6.26 18.48
C PRO A 286 1.66 -6.52 18.67
N THR A 287 1.07 -7.31 17.79
CA THR A 287 -0.33 -7.73 17.84
C THR A 287 -0.65 -8.52 19.10
N ILE A 288 0.27 -9.37 19.58
CA ILE A 288 0.07 -10.07 20.84
C ILE A 288 0.04 -9.07 22.02
N TYR A 289 0.95 -8.08 22.07
CA TYR A 289 0.89 -7.02 23.07
C TYR A 289 -0.41 -6.22 23.02
N LYS A 290 -0.85 -5.84 21.80
CA LYS A 290 -2.13 -5.15 21.60
C LYS A 290 -3.33 -5.96 22.11
N THR A 291 -3.25 -7.29 22.01
CA THR A 291 -4.28 -8.21 22.51
C THR A 291 -4.32 -8.18 24.03
N LEU A 292 -3.15 -8.29 24.69
CA LEU A 292 -3.04 -8.18 26.15
C LEU A 292 -3.64 -6.86 26.66
N THR A 293 -3.25 -5.73 26.08
CA THR A 293 -3.73 -4.40 26.53
C THR A 293 -5.20 -4.10 26.23
N SER A 294 -5.88 -5.01 25.51
CA SER A 294 -7.30 -4.86 25.17
C SER A 294 -8.23 -5.74 26.02
N ILE A 295 -7.64 -6.62 26.82
CA ILE A 295 -8.29 -7.34 27.91
C ILE A 295 -8.44 -6.36 29.07
#